data_AF-A0A2M8NJ60-F1
#
_entry.id   AF-A0A2M8NJ60-F1
#
_cell.length_a   1.000
_cell.length_b   1.000
_cell.length_c   1.000
_cell.angle_alpha   90.00
_cell.angle_beta   90.00
_cell.angle_gamma   90.00
#
_symmetry.space_group_name_H-M   'P 1'
#
loop_
_entity.id
_entity.type
_entity.pdbx_description
1 polymer ?
#
loop_
_entity_poly.entity_id
_entity_poly.type
_entity_poly.pdbx_seq_one_letter_code
_entity_poly.pdbx_strand_id
1 'polypeptide(L)'
;RDQVRIEQLEIQPYPDRFRVYIHVRVTPFLERPNLLLSLHDENDNVVTELSIIETMHYDMEFTMHIRNRPDPAGVYTLTADLFYETRQPPQDRAVEGFIIPDADETGAR
;
A
#
# COMPACT_ATOMS: atom_id res chain seq x y z
N ARG A 1 -0.86 20.30 11.04
CA ARG A 1 -0.19 19.09 10.54
C ARG A 1 -0.46 17.91 11.48
N ASP A 2 -0.30 18.08 12.79
CA ASP A 2 -0.32 17.04 13.83
C ASP A 2 -1.60 16.19 14.00
N GLN A 3 -2.68 16.52 13.30
CA GLN A 3 -3.94 15.75 13.33
C GLN A 3 -4.10 14.85 12.10
N VAL A 4 -3.20 14.97 11.12
CA VAL A 4 -3.33 14.21 9.87
C VAL A 4 -2.79 12.80 10.07
N ARG A 5 -3.67 11.81 9.94
CA ARG A 5 -3.40 10.39 10.17
C ARG A 5 -4.07 9.52 9.13
N ILE A 6 -3.57 8.30 8.98
CA ILE A 6 -4.17 7.25 8.17
C ILE A 6 -5.36 6.68 8.96
N GLU A 7 -6.55 6.82 8.40
CA GLU A 7 -7.80 6.29 8.96
C GLU A 7 -8.06 4.86 8.49
N GLN A 8 -7.62 4.53 7.27
CA GLN A 8 -7.90 3.25 6.64
C GLN A 8 -6.78 2.88 5.66
N LEU A 9 -6.41 1.60 5.67
CA LEU A 9 -5.55 0.96 4.68
C LEU A 9 -6.20 -0.39 4.31
N GLU A 10 -6.81 -0.47 3.13
CA GLU A 10 -7.39 -1.71 2.61
C GLU A 10 -6.59 -2.21 1.41
N ILE A 11 -6.44 -3.52 1.32
CA ILE A 11 -5.60 -4.18 0.33
C ILE A 11 -6.33 -5.37 -0.25
N GLN A 12 -6.45 -5.43 -1.57
CA GLN A 12 -7.11 -6.52 -2.26
C GLN A 12 -6.28 -6.97 -3.47
N PRO A 13 -5.76 -8.21 -3.48
CA PRO A 13 -5.18 -8.80 -4.69
C PRO A 13 -6.23 -8.90 -5.80
N TYR A 14 -5.82 -8.56 -7.02
CA TYR A 14 -6.63 -8.81 -8.21
C TYR A 14 -6.67 -10.32 -8.53
N PRO A 15 -7.68 -10.78 -9.26
CA PRO A 15 -7.76 -12.19 -9.70
C PRO A 15 -6.57 -12.65 -10.56
N ASP A 16 -5.85 -11.72 -11.20
CA ASP A 16 -4.64 -12.04 -11.95
C ASP A 16 -3.40 -12.25 -11.08
N ARG A 17 -3.50 -11.97 -9.76
CA ARG A 17 -2.46 -12.12 -8.73
C ARG A 17 -1.24 -11.20 -8.88
N PHE A 18 -1.09 -10.51 -10.00
CA PHE A 18 0.05 -9.61 -10.26
C PHE A 18 -0.25 -8.15 -9.96
N ARG A 19 -1.52 -7.81 -9.72
CA ARG A 19 -1.94 -6.48 -9.30
C ARG A 19 -2.56 -6.52 -7.92
N VAL A 20 -2.34 -5.46 -7.17
CA VAL A 20 -2.92 -5.26 -5.85
C VAL A 20 -3.62 -3.91 -5.84
N TYR A 21 -4.91 -3.94 -5.54
CA TYR A 21 -5.70 -2.73 -5.26
C TYR A 21 -5.39 -2.29 -3.83
N ILE A 22 -5.21 -0.99 -3.68
CA ILE A 22 -4.94 -0.35 -2.40
C ILE A 22 -5.87 0.82 -2.25
N HIS A 23 -6.57 0.87 -1.14
CA HIS A 23 -7.40 1.99 -0.74
C HIS A 23 -6.84 2.59 0.55
N VAL A 24 -6.52 3.89 0.49
CA VAL A 24 -5.95 4.63 1.61
C VAL A 24 -6.86 5.81 1.89
N ARG A 25 -7.31 5.90 3.14
CA ARG A 25 -8.01 7.07 3.65
C ARG A 25 -7.16 7.74 4.71
N VAL A 26 -7.01 9.04 4.59
CA VAL A 26 -6.41 9.90 5.61
C VAL A 26 -7.46 10.90 6.09
N THR A 27 -7.26 11.43 7.28
CA THR A 27 -8.05 12.58 7.74
C THR A 27 -7.94 13.76 6.77
N PRO A 28 -9.01 14.55 6.56
CA PRO A 28 -8.94 15.76 5.75
C PRO A 28 -7.83 16.72 6.20
N PHE A 29 -7.14 17.31 5.25
CA PHE A 29 -5.97 18.16 5.48
C PHE A 29 -6.09 19.50 4.75
N LEU A 30 -5.48 20.54 5.32
CA LEU A 30 -5.33 21.85 4.67
C LEU A 30 -4.03 21.90 3.84
N GLU A 31 -2.99 21.24 4.33
CA GLU A 31 -1.71 21.12 3.66
C GLU A 31 -1.51 19.68 3.20
N ARG A 32 -1.06 19.52 1.96
CA ARG A 32 -0.95 18.22 1.29
C ARG A 32 0.20 17.40 1.88
N PRO A 33 -0.07 16.26 2.52
CA PRO A 33 0.98 15.34 2.91
C PRO A 33 1.49 14.57 1.68
N ASN A 34 2.67 14.02 1.81
CA ASN A 34 3.22 12.99 0.96
C ASN A 34 2.86 11.61 1.53
N LEU A 35 2.70 10.63 0.65
CA LEU A 35 2.42 9.24 1.01
C LEU A 35 3.44 8.34 0.31
N LEU A 36 4.05 7.43 1.06
CA LEU A 36 4.89 6.37 0.52
C LEU A 36 4.23 5.03 0.84
N LEU A 37 3.99 4.24 -0.19
CA LEU A 37 3.50 2.86 -0.07
C LEU A 37 4.65 1.93 -0.45
N SER A 38 5.10 1.10 0.48
CA SER A 38 6.15 0.11 0.26
C SER A 38 5.59 -1.29 0.48
N LEU A 39 5.65 -2.12 -0.57
CA LEU A 39 5.21 -3.52 -0.52
C LEU A 39 6.42 -4.41 -0.27
N HIS A 40 6.34 -5.23 0.77
CA HIS A 40 7.36 -6.16 1.20
C HIS A 40 6.86 -7.60 1.04
N ASP A 41 7.76 -8.52 0.72
CA ASP A 41 7.49 -9.95 0.81
C ASP A 41 7.74 -10.51 2.22
N GLU A 42 7.50 -11.80 2.41
CA GLU A 42 7.70 -12.51 3.69
C GLU A 42 9.12 -12.40 4.27
N ASN A 43 10.12 -12.09 3.43
CA ASN A 43 11.51 -11.95 3.83
C ASN A 43 11.89 -10.47 4.04
N ASP A 44 10.88 -9.58 4.11
CA ASP A 44 11.02 -8.13 4.24
C ASP A 44 11.75 -7.47 3.05
N ASN A 45 11.81 -8.13 1.89
CA ASN A 45 12.36 -7.51 0.69
C ASN A 45 11.32 -6.62 0.03
N VAL A 46 11.73 -5.40 -0.34
CA VAL A 46 10.89 -4.48 -1.10
C VAL A 46 10.61 -5.05 -2.49
N VAL A 47 9.34 -5.34 -2.76
CA VAL A 47 8.82 -5.86 -4.03
C VAL A 47 8.52 -4.70 -4.99
N THR A 48 7.86 -3.67 -4.48
CA THR A 48 7.53 -2.46 -5.24
C THR A 48 7.20 -1.32 -4.28
N GLU A 49 7.41 -0.09 -4.74
CA GLU A 49 7.08 1.12 -4.00
C GLU A 49 6.30 2.08 -4.89
N LEU A 50 5.45 2.89 -4.25
CA LEU A 50 4.72 3.97 -4.86
C LEU A 50 4.85 5.21 -3.98
N SER A 51 5.43 6.29 -4.52
CA SER A 51 5.53 7.57 -3.85
C SER A 51 4.53 8.55 -4.45
N ILE A 52 3.69 9.13 -3.59
CA ILE A 52 2.74 10.17 -3.92
C ILE A 52 3.22 11.46 -3.26
N ILE A 53 3.61 12.42 -4.10
CA ILE A 53 4.06 13.74 -3.65
C ILE A 53 2.87 14.68 -3.70
N GLU A 54 2.62 15.39 -2.59
CA GLU A 54 1.50 16.32 -2.43
C GLU A 54 0.14 15.71 -2.79
N THR A 55 -0.31 14.77 -1.96
CA THR A 55 -1.59 14.07 -2.13
C THR A 55 -2.76 15.03 -2.44
N MET A 56 -3.57 14.67 -3.42
CA MET A 56 -4.66 15.52 -3.93
C MET A 56 -5.96 15.35 -3.16
N HIS A 57 -6.21 14.14 -2.65
CA HIS A 57 -7.44 13.75 -1.98
C HIS A 57 -7.15 13.04 -0.67
N TYR A 58 -8.09 13.12 0.27
CA TYR A 58 -8.01 12.40 1.54
C TYR A 58 -8.45 10.94 1.42
N ASP A 59 -9.10 10.58 0.31
CA ASP A 59 -9.57 9.24 -0.03
C ASP A 59 -8.95 8.89 -1.38
N MET A 60 -8.13 7.84 -1.42
CA MET A 60 -7.24 7.54 -2.54
C MET A 60 -7.22 6.05 -2.86
N GLU A 61 -7.21 5.76 -4.15
CA GLU A 61 -7.15 4.41 -4.68
C GLU A 61 -5.93 4.25 -5.59
N PHE A 62 -5.20 3.16 -5.43
CA PHE A 62 -4.01 2.85 -6.21
C PHE A 62 -4.03 1.40 -6.67
N THR A 63 -3.33 1.15 -7.78
CA THR A 63 -3.01 -0.22 -8.22
C THR A 63 -1.51 -0.39 -8.25
N MET A 64 -0.98 -1.19 -7.34
CA MET A 64 0.44 -1.58 -7.35
C MET A 64 0.63 -2.85 -8.19
N HIS A 65 1.74 -2.89 -8.91
CA HIS A 65 2.07 -4.01 -9.82
C HIS A 65 3.23 -4.80 -9.26
N ILE A 66 3.04 -6.09 -9.06
CA ILE A 66 4.10 -7.03 -8.70
C ILE A 66 4.76 -7.47 -10.01
N ARG A 67 6.08 -7.27 -10.08
CA ARG A 67 6.88 -7.53 -11.29
C ARG A 67 8.03 -8.46 -10.95
N ASN A 68 8.67 -9.00 -11.99
CA ASN A 68 9.92 -9.76 -11.90
C ASN A 68 9.83 -11.06 -11.06
N ARG A 69 8.63 -11.65 -10.96
CA ARG A 69 8.43 -12.98 -10.37
C ARG A 69 7.57 -13.83 -11.29
N PRO A 70 7.91 -15.13 -11.47
CA PRO A 70 7.07 -16.04 -12.24
C PRO A 70 5.77 -16.39 -11.51
N ASP A 71 5.78 -16.39 -10.17
CA ASP A 71 4.63 -16.64 -9.32
C ASP A 71 4.59 -15.62 -8.17
N PRO A 72 3.50 -14.85 -7.99
CA PRO A 72 3.36 -13.87 -6.93
C PRO A 72 2.63 -14.41 -5.69
N ALA A 73 2.35 -15.72 -5.61
CA ALA A 73 1.70 -16.30 -4.45
C ALA A 73 2.56 -16.13 -3.18
N GLY A 74 1.91 -15.88 -2.04
CA GLY A 74 2.58 -15.78 -0.75
C GLY A 74 2.05 -14.68 0.17
N VAL A 75 2.76 -14.48 1.29
CA VAL A 75 2.46 -13.46 2.29
C VAL A 75 3.19 -12.17 1.96
N TYR A 76 2.48 -11.06 2.07
CA TYR A 76 3.00 -9.73 1.81
C TYR A 76 2.61 -8.76 2.92
N THR A 77 3.42 -7.72 3.08
CA THR A 77 3.16 -6.61 3.99
C THR A 77 3.22 -5.30 3.22
N LEU A 78 2.18 -4.47 3.33
CA LEU A 78 2.18 -3.11 2.79
C LEU A 78 2.37 -2.12 3.93
N THR A 79 3.38 -1.26 3.82
CA THR A 79 3.60 -0.14 4.73
C THR A 79 3.18 1.15 4.05
N ALA A 80 2.33 1.93 4.70
CA ALA A 80 1.94 3.27 4.29
C ALA A 80 2.54 4.31 5.24
N ASP A 81 3.45 5.14 4.73
CA ASP A 81 4.10 6.23 5.45
C ASP A 81 3.54 7.57 4.99
N LEU A 82 2.86 8.26 5.90
CA LEU A 82 2.36 9.62 5.68
C LEU A 82 3.38 10.61 6.26
N PHE A 83 3.80 11.61 5.48
CA PHE A 83 4.80 12.58 5.93
C PHE A 83 4.68 13.92 5.20
N TYR A 84 5.30 14.97 5.75
CA TYR A 84 5.40 16.27 5.10
C TYR A 84 6.81 16.48 4.54
N GLU A 85 7.73 16.99 5.37
CA GLU A 85 9.10 17.34 4.97
C GLU A 85 10.07 16.18 5.19
N THR A 86 9.92 15.46 6.30
CA THR A 86 10.81 14.37 6.71
C THR A 86 10.05 13.05 6.77
N ARG A 87 10.63 12.00 6.19
CA ARG A 87 10.11 10.63 6.28
C ARG A 87 10.42 9.93 7.60
N GLN A 88 11.36 10.47 8.39
CA GLN A 88 11.83 9.84 9.62
C GLN A 88 11.90 10.88 10.77
N PRO A 89 11.04 10.74 11.80
CA PRO A 89 9.86 9.87 11.84
C PRO A 89 8.78 10.32 10.83
N PRO A 90 7.98 9.39 10.27
CA PRO A 90 6.80 9.79 9.50
C PRO A 90 5.78 10.47 10.43
N GLN A 91 4.87 11.25 9.84
CA GLN A 91 3.74 11.85 10.57
C GLN A 91 2.80 10.77 11.10
N ASP A 92 2.56 9.73 10.29
CA ASP A 92 1.80 8.56 10.68
C ASP A 92 2.21 7.35 9.83
N ARG A 93 1.98 6.14 10.36
CA ARG A 93 2.30 4.88 9.70
C ARG A 93 1.20 3.85 9.91
N ALA A 94 0.77 3.25 8.81
CA ALA A 94 -0.09 2.06 8.83
C ALA A 94 0.63 0.88 8.17
N VAL A 95 0.41 -0.32 8.70
CA VAL A 95 1.01 -1.56 8.19
C VAL A 95 -0.08 -2.61 8.14
N GLU A 96 -0.29 -3.19 6.97
CA GLU A 96 -1.32 -4.22 6.75
C GLU A 96 -0.73 -5.42 6.00
N GLY A 97 -1.07 -6.60 6.48
CA GLY A 97 -0.64 -7.88 5.91
C GLY A 97 -1.73 -8.46 5.01
N PHE A 98 -1.34 -9.09 3.91
CA PHE A 98 -2.27 -9.76 3.01
C PHE A 98 -1.62 -10.98 2.34
N ILE A 99 -2.46 -11.83 1.75
CA ILE A 99 -2.03 -13.06 1.08
C ILE A 99 -2.45 -12.97 -0.38
N ILE A 100 -1.52 -13.28 -1.28
CA ILE A 100 -1.84 -13.57 -2.67
C ILE A 100 -1.99 -15.08 -2.79
N PRO A 101 -3.17 -15.59 -3.19
CA PRO A 101 -3.42 -17.02 -3.22
C PRO A 101 -2.60 -17.71 -4.32
N ASP A 102 -2.46 -19.02 -4.19
CA ASP A 102 -1.90 -19.85 -5.25
C ASP A 102 -2.81 -19.82 -6.50
N ALA A 103 -2.21 -20.10 -7.68
CA ALA A 103 -2.94 -20.09 -8.95
C ALA A 103 -4.14 -21.05 -8.94
N ASP A 104 -3.98 -22.19 -8.27
CA ASP A 104 -4.98 -23.26 -8.20
C ASP A 104 -6.13 -22.96 -7.24
N GLU A 105 -5.94 -22.03 -6.29
CA GLU A 105 -6.96 -21.63 -5.32
C GLU A 105 -7.95 -20.60 -5.90
N THR A 106 -7.56 -19.91 -6.97
CA THR A 106 -8.39 -18.88 -7.61
C THR A 106 -9.44 -19.49 -8.56
N GLY A 107 -9.66 -20.81 -8.48
CA GLY A 107 -10.67 -21.55 -9.22
C GLY A 107 -12.09 -21.05 -8.95
N ALA A 108 -12.50 -20.02 -9.68
CA ALA A 108 -13.88 -19.61 -9.81
C ALA A 108 -14.69 -20.82 -10.32
N ARG A 109 -15.51 -21.39 -9.43
CA ARG A 109 -16.68 -22.17 -9.81
C ARG A 109 -17.80 -21.25 -10.28
#